data_AF-A0A924L4C0-F1
#
_entry.id   AF-A0A924L4C0-F1
#
_cell.length_a   1.000
_cell.length_b   1.000
_cell.length_c   1.000
_cell.angle_alpha   90.00
_cell.angle_beta   90.00
_cell.angle_gamma   90.00
#
_symmetry.space_group_name_H-M   'P 1'
#
loop_
_entity.id
_entity.type
_entity.pdbx_description
1 polymer ?
#
loop_
_entity_poly.entity_id
_entity_poly.type
_entity_poly.pdbx_seq_one_letter_code
_entity_poly.pdbx_strand_id
1 'polypeptide(L)' 'EGYTTGRLDENFFKENVTDFKKHFYVCGPDKMIEDITQILEKLGADVDAVVFEK' A
#
# COMPACT_ATOMS: atom_id res chain seq x y z
N GLU A 1 -20.80 -4.10 7.88
CA GLU A 1 -19.56 -4.86 8.13
C GLU A 1 -18.83 -4.99 6.80
N GLY A 2 -17.57 -4.55 6.67
CA GLY A 2 -16.96 -4.41 5.34
C GLY A 2 -15.46 -4.19 5.32
N TYR A 3 -14.75 -4.62 6.37
CA TYR A 3 -13.29 -4.53 6.41
C TYR A 3 -12.72 -5.93 6.34
N THR A 4 -11.88 -6.18 5.35
CA THR A 4 -11.08 -7.40 5.28
C THR A 4 -10.08 -7.39 6.42
N THR A 5 -10.09 -8.43 7.24
CA THR A 5 -9.03 -8.70 8.22
C THR A 5 -7.95 -9.53 7.55
N GLY A 6 -6.74 -8.99 7.49
CA GLY A 6 -5.62 -9.62 6.80
C GLY A 6 -4.37 -8.75 6.89
N ARG A 7 -3.22 -9.36 6.61
CA ARG A 7 -1.98 -8.59 6.48
C ARG A 7 -1.94 -7.95 5.09
N LEU A 8 -1.47 -6.71 5.03
CA LEU A 8 -1.28 -5.99 3.78
C LEU A 8 0.03 -6.47 3.14
N ASP A 9 0.00 -7.68 2.59
CA ASP A 9 1.12 -8.31 1.91
C ASP A 9 0.95 -8.31 0.38
N GLU A 10 1.99 -8.70 -0.33
CA GLU A 10 2.03 -8.67 -1.80
C GLU A 10 0.83 -9.38 -2.45
N ASN A 11 0.37 -10.48 -1.86
CA ASN A 11 -0.75 -11.24 -2.39
C ASN A 11 -2.06 -10.45 -2.25
N PHE A 12 -2.27 -9.80 -1.11
CA PHE A 12 -3.41 -8.91 -0.90
C PHE A 12 -3.48 -7.82 -1.98
N PHE A 13 -2.36 -7.18 -2.29
CA PHE A 13 -2.33 -6.15 -3.33
C PHE A 13 -2.55 -6.73 -4.72
N LYS A 14 -1.95 -7.87 -5.08
CA LYS A 14 -2.20 -8.51 -6.38
C LYS A 14 -3.66 -8.93 -6.59
N GLU A 15 -4.33 -9.35 -5.52
CA GLU A 15 -5.73 -9.78 -5.59
C GLU A 15 -6.71 -8.59 -5.62
N ASN A 16 -6.38 -7.47 -4.96
CA ASN A 16 -7.29 -6.34 -4.78
C ASN A 16 -6.96 -5.12 -5.65
N VAL A 17 -5.75 -5.01 -6.19
CA VAL A 17 -5.26 -3.88 -6.99
C VAL A 17 -4.99 -4.35 -8.41
N THR A 18 -5.76 -3.82 -9.36
CA THR A 18 -5.67 -4.18 -10.78
C THR A 18 -4.77 -3.26 -11.59
N ASP A 19 -4.48 -2.05 -11.08
CA ASP A 19 -3.64 -1.06 -11.76
C ASP A 19 -2.72 -0.36 -10.76
N PHE A 20 -1.46 -0.78 -10.76
CA PHE A 20 -0.42 -0.24 -9.88
C PHE A 20 0.12 1.12 -10.36
N LYS A 21 -0.27 1.61 -11.54
CA LYS A 21 0.18 2.93 -12.02
C LYS A 21 -0.59 4.11 -11.43
N LYS A 22 -1.61 3.86 -10.61
CA LYS A 22 -2.39 4.90 -9.94
C LYS A 22 -1.65 5.43 -8.71
N HIS A 23 -2.05 6.60 -8.24
CA HIS A 23 -1.54 7.14 -6.99
C HIS A 23 -2.10 6.35 -5.79
N PHE A 24 -1.22 5.92 -4.88
CA PHE A 24 -1.58 5.22 -3.65
C PHE A 24 -1.38 6.15 -2.45
N TYR A 25 -2.42 6.30 -1.63
CA TYR A 25 -2.34 7.02 -0.36
C TYR A 25 -2.21 6.02 0.78
N VAL A 26 -1.11 6.10 1.54
CA VAL A 26 -0.83 5.20 2.66
C VAL A 26 -0.68 6.03 3.93
N CYS A 27 -1.45 5.69 4.96
CA CYS A 27 -1.42 6.32 6.28
C CYS A 27 -1.32 5.24 7.34
N GLY A 28 -0.51 5.47 8.38
CA GLY A 28 -0.31 4.53 9.47
C GLY A 28 0.98 4.81 10.24
N PRO A 29 1.37 3.90 11.15
CA PRO A 29 2.67 3.98 11.81
C PRO A 29 3.82 3.80 10.79
N ASP A 30 4.96 4.45 11.01
CA ASP A 30 6.09 4.50 10.06
C ASP A 30 6.47 3.14 9.49
N LYS A 31 6.54 2.12 10.35
CA LYS A 31 6.91 0.75 9.96
C LYS A 31 5.91 0.10 9.01
N MET A 32 4.61 0.42 9.14
CA MET A 32 3.58 -0.07 8.23
C MET A 32 3.66 0.64 6.88
N ILE A 33 3.90 1.96 6.90
CA ILE A 33 4.10 2.73 5.68
C ILE A 33 5.29 2.16 4.89
N GLU A 34 6.45 2.00 5.54
CA GLU A 34 7.66 1.46 4.89
C GLU A 34 7.41 0.07 4.28
N ASP A 35 6.78 -0.86 5.01
CA ASP A 35 6.47 -2.22 4.53
C ASP A 35 5.55 -2.18 3.29
N ILE A 36 4.50 -1.36 3.33
CA ILE A 36 3.52 -1.22 2.23
C ILE A 36 4.15 -0.55 1.00
N THR A 37 4.89 0.54 1.20
CA THR A 37 5.60 1.26 0.14
C THR A 37 6.53 0.31 -0.60
N GLN A 38 7.32 -0.49 0.11
CA GLN A 38 8.22 -1.47 -0.50
C GLN A 38 7.49 -2.55 -1.31
N ILE A 39 6.31 -2.98 -0.86
CA ILE A 39 5.49 -3.94 -1.60
C ILE A 39 4.91 -3.29 -2.87
N LEU A 40 4.37 -2.08 -2.76
CA LEU A 40 3.79 -1.33 -3.87
C LEU A 40 4.85 -0.99 -4.94
N GLU A 41 6.05 -0.56 -4.55
CA GLU A 41 7.18 -0.31 -5.47
C GLU A 41 7.55 -1.57 -6.24
N LYS A 42 7.65 -2.73 -5.57
CA LYS A 42 7.93 -4.02 -6.23
C LYS A 42 6.86 -4.41 -7.25
N LEU A 43 5.62 -3.99 -7.02
CA LEU A 43 4.49 -4.24 -7.91
C LEU A 43 4.38 -3.19 -9.04
N GLY A 44 5.27 -2.20 -9.06
CA GLY A 44 5.37 -1.19 -10.12
C GLY A 44 4.57 0.07 -9.86
N ALA A 45 4.22 0.35 -8.59
CA ALA A 45 3.56 1.59 -8.21
C ALA A 45 4.55 2.72 -7.92
N ASP A 46 4.16 3.92 -8.32
CA ASP A 46 4.90 5.15 -8.06
C ASP A 46 4.46 5.69 -6.69
N VAL A 47 5.39 5.67 -5.72
CA VAL A 47 5.12 5.87 -4.29
C VAL A 47 5.24 7.31 -3.82
N ASP A 48 5.25 8.28 -4.75
CA ASP A 48 5.40 9.71 -4.45
C ASP A 48 4.24 10.31 -3.60
N ALA A 49 3.21 9.53 -3.31
CA ALA A 49 2.00 9.93 -2.59
C ALA A 49 1.96 9.53 -1.10
N VAL A 50 3.10 9.27 -0.46
CA VAL A 50 3.16 9.03 0.98
C VAL A 50 3.27 10.37 1.72
N VAL A 51 2.13 10.89 2.19
CA VAL A 51 2.05 12.11 3.01
C VAL A 51 2.13 11.73 4.49
N PHE A 52 3.15 12.23 5.17
CA PHE A 52 3.35 12.07 6.62
C PHE A 52 2.74 13.27 7.36
N GLU A 53 1.68 13.07 8.15
CA GLU A 53 1.28 14.02 9.19
C GLU A 53 1.55 13.42 10.58
N LYS A 54 2.08 14.27 11.46
CA LYS A 54 2.68 13.94 12.75
C LYS A 54 1.70 14.08 13.90
#